data_AF-A0A3D5Z7T1-F1
#
_entry.id   AF-A0A3D5Z7T1-F1
#
_cell.length_a   1.000
_cell.length_b   1.000
_cell.length_c   1.000
_cell.angle_alpha   90.00
_cell.angle_beta   90.00
_cell.angle_gamma   90.00
#
_symmetry.space_group_name_H-M   'P 1'
#
loop_
_entity.id
_entity.type
_entity.pdbx_description
1 polymer ?
#
loop_
_entity_poly.entity_id
_entity_poly.type
_entity_poly.pdbx_seq_one_letter_code
_entity_poly.pdbx_strand_id
1 'polypeptide(L)'
;MVTLLKIKVKYNNETLKTKLETYIKNNFAVVYEIASIAPVYLLGGAIRDLIMDKEPKDLDFIVLGMEYSKNILKVLNKHKIYFTYNHFGGYRINYNGVHVDLWASNDLFSAVQYNVDGLFFYLNDNNLISFSFDDFVKNGLKLINPDNNIEKGREKKLIQFEKDYGNLK
;
A
#
# COMPACT_ATOMS: atom_id res chain seq x y z
N MET A 1 23.90 43.79 11.43
CA MET A 1 24.39 42.80 10.45
C MET A 1 23.82 41.46 10.85
N VAL A 2 22.70 41.04 10.24
CA VAL A 2 21.97 39.81 10.61
C VAL A 2 22.45 38.69 9.71
N THR A 3 23.19 37.74 10.29
CA THR A 3 23.61 36.51 9.61
C THR A 3 22.40 35.59 9.48
N LEU A 4 21.77 35.56 8.31
CA LEU A 4 20.78 34.56 7.96
C LEU A 4 21.46 33.19 7.85
N LEU A 5 21.31 32.38 8.90
CA LEU A 5 21.55 30.94 8.85
C LEU A 5 20.64 30.33 7.78
N LYS A 6 21.19 30.09 6.58
CA LYS A 6 20.58 29.24 5.57
C LYS A 6 20.55 27.81 6.11
N ILE A 7 19.51 27.47 6.85
CA ILE A 7 19.15 26.09 7.11
C ILE A 7 18.88 25.46 5.74
N LYS A 8 19.79 24.63 5.26
CA LYS A 8 19.55 23.75 4.10
C LYS A 8 18.49 22.74 4.53
N VAL A 9 17.21 23.10 4.38
CA VAL A 9 16.13 22.12 4.37
C VAL A 9 16.39 21.24 3.16
N LYS A 10 16.86 20.01 3.41
CA LYS A 10 16.95 18.95 2.40
C LYS A 10 15.51 18.60 2.04
N TYR A 11 14.95 19.27 1.04
CA TYR A 11 13.70 18.83 0.42
C TYR A 11 14.00 17.48 -0.26
N ASN A 12 13.66 16.38 0.41
CA ASN A 12 13.50 15.11 -0.29
C ASN A 12 12.25 15.28 -1.16
N ASN A 13 12.44 15.67 -2.43
CA ASN A 13 11.38 15.78 -3.44
C ASN A 13 10.86 14.39 -3.88
N GLU A 14 10.84 13.42 -2.99
CA GLU A 14 10.34 12.08 -3.28
C GLU A 14 8.84 12.06 -2.99
N THR A 15 8.03 11.79 -4.01
CA THR A 15 6.58 11.65 -3.85
C THR A 15 6.28 10.44 -2.96
N LEU A 16 5.16 10.45 -2.22
CA LEU A 16 4.77 9.29 -1.40
C LEU A 16 4.71 7.99 -2.23
N LYS A 17 4.25 8.07 -3.48
CA LYS A 17 4.25 6.93 -4.42
C LYS A 17 5.65 6.36 -4.61
N THR A 18 6.65 7.22 -4.81
CA THR A 18 8.05 6.79 -4.94
C THR A 18 8.58 6.24 -3.61
N LYS A 19 8.25 6.84 -2.46
CA LYS A 19 8.63 6.29 -1.15
C LYS A 19 8.06 4.88 -0.94
N LEU A 20 6.78 4.67 -1.26
CA LEU A 20 6.10 3.38 -1.18
C LEU A 20 6.76 2.35 -2.11
N GLU A 21 6.97 2.70 -3.37
CA GLU A 21 7.60 1.83 -4.35
C GLU A 21 9.03 1.45 -3.93
N THR A 22 9.84 2.43 -3.51
CA THR A 22 11.19 2.20 -3.00
C THR A 22 11.16 1.28 -1.78
N TYR A 23 10.25 1.51 -0.83
CA TYR A 23 10.13 0.71 0.38
C TYR A 23 9.75 -0.74 0.07
N ILE A 24 8.75 -0.96 -0.79
CA ILE A 24 8.32 -2.30 -1.20
C ILE A 24 9.45 -3.02 -1.95
N LYS A 25 10.17 -2.35 -2.85
CA LYS A 25 11.30 -2.97 -3.56
C LYS A 25 12.42 -3.41 -2.60
N ASN A 26 12.70 -2.63 -1.57
CA ASN A 26 13.75 -2.98 -0.60
C ASN A 26 13.33 -4.10 0.36
N ASN A 27 12.04 -4.21 0.68
CA ASN A 27 11.56 -5.10 1.73
C ASN A 27 10.76 -6.31 1.23
N PHE A 28 10.20 -6.29 0.02
CA PHE A 28 9.47 -7.44 -0.54
C PHE A 28 9.27 -7.34 -2.07
N ALA A 29 10.35 -7.14 -2.85
CA ALA A 29 10.27 -6.97 -4.31
C ALA A 29 9.52 -8.10 -5.07
N VAL A 30 9.47 -9.30 -4.49
CA VAL A 30 8.76 -10.47 -5.05
C VAL A 30 7.29 -10.17 -5.38
N VAL A 31 6.66 -9.26 -4.64
CA VAL A 31 5.26 -8.88 -4.89
C VAL A 31 5.04 -8.26 -6.26
N TYR A 32 6.05 -7.63 -6.87
CA TYR A 32 5.93 -7.07 -8.22
C TYR A 32 5.84 -8.15 -9.31
N GLU A 33 6.40 -9.35 -9.08
CA GLU A 33 6.16 -10.47 -9.98
C GLU A 33 4.69 -10.92 -9.91
N ILE A 34 4.08 -10.88 -8.72
CA ILE A 34 2.66 -11.17 -8.54
C ILE A 34 1.81 -10.06 -9.19
N ALA A 35 2.18 -8.80 -9.02
CA ALA A 35 1.50 -7.66 -9.64
C ALA A 35 1.56 -7.70 -11.18
N SER A 36 2.56 -8.35 -11.78
CA SER A 36 2.62 -8.50 -13.24
C SER A 36 1.53 -9.41 -13.83
N ILE A 37 0.87 -10.22 -13.00
CA ILE A 37 -0.13 -11.21 -13.43
C ILE A 37 -1.49 -11.07 -12.74
N ALA A 38 -1.58 -10.24 -11.70
CA ALA A 38 -2.80 -10.03 -10.93
C ALA A 38 -2.88 -8.59 -10.41
N PRO A 39 -4.08 -8.06 -10.13
CA PRO A 39 -4.21 -6.77 -9.46
C PRO A 39 -3.80 -6.89 -7.98
N VAL A 40 -2.81 -6.11 -7.55
CA VAL A 40 -2.28 -6.17 -6.17
C VAL A 40 -2.38 -4.82 -5.48
N TYR A 41 -2.84 -4.83 -4.24
CA TYR A 41 -2.98 -3.66 -3.40
C TYR A 41 -2.19 -3.84 -2.11
N LEU A 42 -1.33 -2.88 -1.77
CA LEU A 42 -0.88 -2.67 -0.40
C LEU A 42 -1.98 -1.90 0.35
N LEU A 43 -2.23 -2.25 1.60
CA LEU A 43 -3.22 -1.60 2.45
C LEU A 43 -2.69 -1.28 3.84
N GLY A 44 -3.42 -0.40 4.53
CA GLY A 44 -3.30 -0.22 5.97
C GLY A 44 -2.11 0.62 6.42
N GLY A 45 -1.59 0.25 7.58
CA GLY A 45 -0.70 1.09 8.39
C GLY A 45 0.61 1.46 7.71
N ALA A 46 1.12 0.62 6.81
CA ALA A 46 2.36 0.90 6.08
C ALA A 46 2.31 2.20 5.27
N ILE A 47 1.17 2.48 4.65
CA ILE A 47 0.98 3.70 3.85
C ILE A 47 0.96 4.92 4.78
N ARG A 48 0.23 4.84 5.90
CA ARG A 48 0.19 5.88 6.92
C ARG A 48 1.57 6.13 7.52
N ASP A 49 2.30 5.07 7.87
CA ASP A 49 3.60 5.18 8.51
C ASP A 49 4.59 5.91 7.60
N LEU A 50 4.62 5.59 6.30
CA LEU A 50 5.44 6.31 5.32
C LEU A 50 5.01 7.76 5.09
N ILE A 51 3.71 8.09 5.21
CA ILE A 51 3.24 9.49 5.22
C ILE A 51 3.81 10.24 6.42
N MET A 52 3.90 9.57 7.57
CA MET A 52 4.42 10.13 8.82
C MET A 52 5.96 10.02 8.96
N ASP A 53 6.67 9.70 7.87
CA ASP A 53 8.12 9.46 7.86
C ASP A 53 8.58 8.43 8.93
N LYS A 54 7.75 7.41 9.18
CA LYS A 54 8.06 6.24 10.02
C LYS A 54 8.31 5.04 9.14
N GLU A 55 9.18 4.15 9.60
CA GLU A 55 9.46 2.87 8.94
C GLU A 55 8.34 1.85 9.24
N PRO A 56 7.62 1.35 8.22
CA PRO A 56 6.59 0.32 8.39
C PRO A 56 7.16 -1.00 8.92
N LYS A 57 6.50 -1.62 9.90
CA LYS A 57 6.88 -2.94 10.39
C LYS A 57 6.24 -4.09 9.63
N ASP A 58 5.07 -3.82 9.06
CA ASP A 58 4.20 -4.79 8.42
C ASP A 58 3.82 -4.28 7.02
N LEU A 59 3.69 -5.20 6.06
CA LEU A 59 3.17 -4.95 4.72
C LEU A 59 1.99 -5.89 4.45
N ASP A 60 0.79 -5.33 4.34
CA ASP A 60 -0.43 -6.09 4.08
C ASP A 60 -0.82 -5.98 2.61
N PHE A 61 -0.72 -7.08 1.87
CA PHE A 61 -1.04 -7.14 0.45
C PHE A 61 -2.27 -8.00 0.17
N ILE A 62 -3.12 -7.48 -0.70
CA ILE A 62 -4.23 -8.24 -1.29
C ILE A 62 -4.05 -8.37 -2.79
N VAL A 63 -4.22 -9.60 -3.24
CA VAL A 63 -4.37 -9.94 -4.65
C VAL A 63 -5.85 -10.06 -4.95
N LEU A 64 -6.37 -9.22 -5.84
CA LEU A 64 -7.79 -9.21 -6.18
C LEU A 64 -8.08 -10.32 -7.21
N GLY A 65 -8.84 -11.33 -6.80
CA GLY A 65 -9.23 -12.52 -7.54
C GLY A 65 -8.72 -13.80 -6.87
N MET A 66 -9.63 -14.63 -6.35
CA MET A 66 -9.27 -15.92 -5.72
C MET A 66 -8.61 -16.90 -6.70
N GLU A 67 -8.87 -16.75 -8.00
CA GLU A 67 -8.21 -17.51 -9.07
C GLU A 67 -6.69 -17.38 -9.05
N TYR A 68 -6.15 -16.28 -8.53
CA TYR A 68 -4.71 -16.02 -8.46
C TYR A 68 -4.01 -16.70 -7.28
N SER A 69 -4.74 -17.33 -6.35
CA SER A 69 -4.17 -17.97 -5.15
C SER A 69 -3.05 -18.96 -5.49
N LYS A 70 -3.24 -19.77 -6.55
CA LYS A 70 -2.23 -20.73 -7.02
C LYS A 70 -1.01 -20.03 -7.63
N ASN A 71 -1.21 -18.87 -8.25
CA ASN A 71 -0.13 -18.08 -8.83
C ASN A 71 0.75 -17.47 -7.74
N ILE A 72 0.16 -16.98 -6.64
CA ILE A 72 0.90 -16.49 -5.47
C ILE A 72 1.84 -17.59 -4.97
N LEU A 73 1.30 -18.79 -4.70
CA LEU A 73 2.10 -19.92 -4.22
C LEU A 73 3.25 -20.29 -5.17
N LYS A 74 3.00 -20.28 -6.48
CA LYS A 74 4.03 -20.55 -7.49
C LYS A 74 5.16 -19.52 -7.43
N VAL A 75 4.85 -18.23 -7.31
CA VAL A 75 5.85 -17.17 -7.20
C VAL A 75 6.65 -17.30 -5.91
N LEU A 76 5.98 -17.51 -4.76
CA LEU A 76 6.65 -17.71 -3.47
C LEU A 76 7.61 -18.92 -3.52
N ASN A 77 7.18 -20.04 -4.10
CA ASN A 77 8.02 -21.24 -4.25
C ASN A 77 9.19 -21.01 -5.21
N LYS A 78 8.98 -20.32 -6.34
CA LYS A 78 10.04 -19.96 -7.30
C LYS A 78 11.16 -19.17 -6.62
N HIS A 79 10.81 -18.25 -5.73
CA HIS A 79 11.75 -17.43 -4.95
C HIS A 79 12.20 -18.07 -3.63
N LYS A 80 11.79 -19.31 -3.36
CA LYS A 80 12.11 -20.06 -2.12
C LYS A 80 11.73 -19.28 -0.85
N ILE A 81 10.59 -18.59 -0.88
CA ILE A 81 10.07 -17.82 0.26
C ILE A 81 9.45 -18.77 1.28
N TYR A 82 9.92 -18.72 2.51
CA TYR A 82 9.31 -19.42 3.64
C TYR A 82 8.12 -18.63 4.18
N PHE A 83 7.02 -19.32 4.46
CA PHE A 83 5.79 -18.70 4.97
C PHE A 83 5.05 -19.63 5.94
N THR A 84 4.20 -19.02 6.77
CA THR A 84 3.09 -19.68 7.47
C THR A 84 1.77 -19.22 6.89
N TYR A 85 0.65 -19.76 7.36
CA TYR A 85 -0.67 -19.27 6.96
C TYR A 85 -1.14 -18.14 7.88
N ASN A 86 -1.71 -17.08 7.32
CA ASN A 86 -2.35 -16.02 8.08
C ASN A 86 -3.84 -16.35 8.36
N HIS A 87 -4.51 -15.55 9.18
CA HIS A 87 -5.91 -15.82 9.55
C HIS A 87 -6.90 -15.61 8.38
N PHE A 88 -6.45 -14.95 7.31
CA PHE A 88 -7.24 -14.67 6.10
C PHE A 88 -7.15 -15.82 5.08
N GLY A 89 -6.45 -16.91 5.40
CA GLY A 89 -6.24 -18.03 4.49
C GLY A 89 -5.16 -17.78 3.42
N GLY A 90 -4.37 -16.72 3.56
CA GLY A 90 -3.19 -16.45 2.76
C GLY A 90 -1.90 -16.75 3.50
N TYR A 91 -0.85 -16.02 3.15
CA TYR A 91 0.53 -16.25 3.54
C TYR A 91 0.98 -15.17 4.51
N ARG A 92 1.68 -15.60 5.57
CA ARG A 92 2.45 -14.74 6.46
C ARG A 92 3.92 -15.04 6.27
N ILE A 93 4.68 -14.01 5.95
CA ILE A 93 6.10 -14.09 5.58
C ILE A 93 6.87 -13.16 6.51
N ASN A 94 8.06 -13.58 6.94
CA ASN A 94 9.04 -12.67 7.54
C ASN A 94 10.16 -12.49 6.51
N TYR A 95 10.29 -11.29 5.97
CA TYR A 95 11.26 -10.97 4.92
C TYR A 95 12.06 -9.73 5.32
N ASN A 96 13.38 -9.88 5.43
CA ASN A 96 14.29 -8.80 5.87
C ASN A 96 13.90 -8.13 7.19
N GLY A 97 13.22 -8.85 8.10
CA GLY A 97 12.75 -8.31 9.38
C GLY A 97 11.42 -7.55 9.31
N VAL A 98 10.80 -7.48 8.12
CA VAL A 98 9.46 -6.94 7.89
C VAL A 98 8.46 -8.10 7.79
N HIS A 99 7.33 -7.98 8.48
CA HIS A 99 6.25 -8.95 8.34
C HIS A 99 5.43 -8.63 7.10
N VAL A 100 5.11 -9.64 6.30
CA VAL A 100 4.31 -9.49 5.11
C VAL A 100 3.13 -10.45 5.20
N ASP A 101 1.92 -9.92 5.25
CA ASP A 101 0.70 -10.71 5.06
C ASP A 101 0.23 -10.53 3.61
N LEU A 102 0.01 -11.63 2.90
CA LEU A 102 -0.33 -11.64 1.47
C LEU A 102 -1.43 -12.67 1.21
N TRP A 103 -2.58 -12.23 0.72
CA TRP A 103 -3.69 -13.14 0.43
C TRP A 103 -4.46 -12.75 -0.83
N ALA A 104 -5.18 -13.71 -1.39
CA ALA A 104 -6.13 -13.44 -2.46
C ALA A 104 -7.52 -13.19 -1.88
N SER A 105 -8.32 -12.34 -2.51
CA SER A 105 -9.73 -12.13 -2.18
C SER A 105 -10.52 -11.73 -3.42
N ASN A 106 -11.82 -12.06 -3.47
CA ASN A 106 -12.69 -11.66 -4.59
C ASN A 106 -13.17 -10.21 -4.50
N ASP A 107 -12.92 -9.55 -3.37
CA ASP A 107 -13.29 -8.17 -3.12
C ASP A 107 -12.29 -7.50 -2.18
N LEU A 108 -12.23 -6.17 -2.26
CA LEU A 108 -11.48 -5.37 -1.29
C LEU A 108 -12.32 -5.03 -0.05
N PHE A 109 -13.60 -5.41 -0.02
CA PHE A 109 -14.46 -5.10 1.12
C PHE A 109 -14.00 -5.81 2.38
N SER A 110 -13.73 -7.11 2.26
CA SER A 110 -13.15 -7.94 3.33
C SER A 110 -11.86 -7.34 3.88
N ALA A 111 -11.07 -6.65 3.06
CA ALA A 111 -9.85 -5.95 3.46
C ALA A 111 -10.10 -4.72 4.34
N VAL A 112 -11.10 -3.91 3.96
CA VAL A 112 -11.40 -2.62 4.61
C VAL A 112 -11.83 -2.82 6.05
N GLN A 113 -12.50 -3.94 6.37
CA GLN A 113 -12.90 -4.26 7.74
C GLN A 113 -11.71 -4.24 8.72
N TYR A 114 -10.50 -4.47 8.22
CA TYR A 114 -9.26 -4.50 8.99
C TYR A 114 -8.33 -3.32 8.65
N ASN A 115 -8.61 -2.56 7.59
CA ASN A 115 -7.89 -1.34 7.20
C ASN A 115 -8.67 -0.09 7.65
N VAL A 116 -8.43 0.31 8.91
CA VAL A 116 -9.05 1.50 9.52
C VAL A 116 -8.70 2.81 8.81
N ASP A 117 -7.57 2.84 8.07
CA ASP A 117 -7.08 4.04 7.40
C ASP A 117 -7.79 4.28 6.06
N GLY A 118 -8.42 3.26 5.48
CA GLY A 118 -9.04 3.34 4.15
C GLY A 118 -8.04 3.65 3.03
N LEU A 119 -6.74 3.42 3.27
CA LEU A 119 -5.65 3.70 2.34
C LEU A 119 -5.27 2.46 1.57
N PHE A 120 -5.16 2.59 0.26
CA PHE A 120 -4.78 1.54 -0.67
C PHE A 120 -3.74 2.05 -1.64
N PHE A 121 -2.72 1.25 -1.92
CA PHE A 121 -1.75 1.53 -2.97
C PHE A 121 -1.82 0.41 -4.00
N TYR A 122 -2.29 0.75 -5.20
CA TYR A 122 -2.37 -0.17 -6.33
C TYR A 122 -1.01 -0.30 -7.00
N LEU A 123 -0.40 -1.48 -6.85
CA LEU A 123 0.98 -1.72 -7.27
C LEU A 123 1.15 -1.71 -8.79
N ASN A 124 0.14 -2.14 -9.54
CA ASN A 124 0.25 -2.30 -10.99
C ASN A 124 0.48 -0.95 -11.69
N ASP A 125 -0.14 0.13 -11.19
CA ASP A 125 -0.08 1.48 -11.77
C ASP A 125 0.56 2.52 -10.84
N ASN A 126 1.17 2.09 -9.73
CA ASN A 126 1.71 2.96 -8.69
C ASN A 126 0.71 4.05 -8.24
N ASN A 127 -0.54 3.64 -8.02
CA ASN A 127 -1.64 4.58 -7.74
C ASN A 127 -2.07 4.53 -6.28
N LEU A 128 -2.17 5.69 -5.64
CA LEU A 128 -2.64 5.82 -4.27
C LEU A 128 -4.13 6.14 -4.25
N ILE A 129 -4.88 5.38 -3.48
CA ILE A 129 -6.33 5.43 -3.40
C ILE A 129 -6.73 5.59 -1.92
N SER A 130 -7.67 6.48 -1.64
CA SER A 130 -8.27 6.64 -0.32
C SER A 130 -9.78 6.46 -0.42
N PHE A 131 -10.34 5.65 0.47
CA PHE A 131 -11.78 5.46 0.60
C PHE A 131 -12.30 6.00 1.93
N SER A 132 -13.53 6.50 1.89
CA SER A 132 -14.35 6.74 3.08
C SER A 132 -15.34 5.58 3.26
N PHE A 133 -15.83 5.40 4.49
CA PHE A 133 -16.88 4.42 4.80
C PHE A 133 -18.14 4.63 3.95
N ASP A 134 -18.54 5.89 3.71
CA ASP A 134 -19.73 6.21 2.90
C ASP A 134 -19.57 5.88 1.41
N ASP A 135 -18.37 6.07 0.87
CA ASP A 135 -18.09 5.73 -0.52
C ASP A 135 -18.08 4.22 -0.76
N PHE A 136 -17.69 3.47 0.26
CA PHE A 136 -17.77 2.02 0.26
C PHE A 136 -19.23 1.54 0.20
N VAL A 137 -20.09 2.01 1.11
CA VAL A 137 -21.51 1.61 1.18
C VAL A 137 -22.24 1.86 -0.14
N LYS A 138 -21.91 2.96 -0.82
CA LYS A 138 -22.56 3.34 -2.08
C LYS A 138 -22.07 2.55 -3.29
N ASN A 139 -20.80 2.17 -3.35
CA ASN A 139 -20.18 1.76 -4.61
C ASN A 139 -19.64 0.32 -4.65
N GLY A 140 -19.56 -0.40 -3.51
CA GLY A 140 -19.23 -1.83 -3.43
C GLY A 140 -18.12 -2.29 -4.39
N LEU A 141 -16.86 -2.24 -3.97
CA LEU A 141 -15.73 -2.43 -4.90
C LEU A 141 -15.42 -3.91 -5.16
N LYS A 142 -15.91 -4.41 -6.29
CA LYS A 142 -15.33 -5.59 -6.97
C LYS A 142 -14.06 -5.23 -7.76
N LEU A 143 -13.87 -3.97 -8.14
CA LEU A 143 -12.72 -3.42 -8.87
C LEU A 143 -12.52 -1.96 -8.43
N ILE A 144 -11.28 -1.53 -8.19
CA ILE A 144 -11.00 -0.11 -7.95
C ILE A 144 -11.21 0.67 -9.23
N ASN A 145 -12.19 1.58 -9.24
CA ASN A 145 -12.33 2.58 -10.30
C ASN A 145 -11.48 3.81 -9.93
N PRO A 146 -10.33 4.06 -10.59
CA PRO A 146 -9.49 5.21 -10.30
C PRO A 146 -10.17 6.56 -10.62
N ASP A 147 -11.12 6.59 -11.56
CA ASP A 147 -11.81 7.83 -11.97
C ASP A 147 -12.72 8.38 -10.87
N ASN A 148 -13.27 7.49 -10.04
CA ASN A 148 -14.06 7.87 -8.86
C ASN A 148 -13.25 8.62 -7.78
N ASN A 149 -11.90 8.56 -7.81
CA ASN A 149 -11.06 9.34 -6.90
C ASN A 149 -10.86 10.78 -7.37
N ILE A 150 -10.93 11.00 -8.68
CA ILE A 150 -10.71 12.30 -9.33
C ILE A 150 -11.94 13.19 -9.14
N GLU A 151 -13.15 12.66 -9.36
CA GLU A 151 -14.40 13.44 -9.29
C GLU A 151 -14.71 14.06 -7.92
N LYS A 152 -14.16 13.52 -6.82
CA LYS A 152 -14.50 13.95 -5.45
C LYS A 152 -13.39 14.71 -4.72
N GLY A 153 -12.34 15.13 -5.43
CA GLY A 153 -11.22 15.88 -4.84
C GLY A 153 -10.45 15.08 -3.78
N ARG A 154 -10.50 13.75 -3.81
CA ARG A 154 -9.82 12.89 -2.83
C ARG A 154 -8.32 12.94 -2.99
N GLU A 155 -7.83 13.00 -4.22
CA GLU A 155 -6.41 13.24 -4.48
C GLU A 155 -5.93 14.54 -3.82
N LYS A 156 -6.72 15.62 -3.86
CA LYS A 156 -6.40 16.87 -3.17
C LYS A 156 -6.38 16.69 -1.64
N LYS A 157 -7.28 15.90 -1.07
CA LYS A 157 -7.27 15.59 0.38
C LYS A 157 -6.06 14.74 0.78
N LEU A 158 -5.69 13.75 -0.02
CA LEU A 158 -4.47 12.96 0.16
C LEU A 158 -3.22 13.83 0.08
N ILE A 159 -3.09 14.67 -0.95
CA ILE A 159 -1.99 15.63 -1.09
C ILE A 159 -1.98 16.61 0.09
N GLN A 160 -3.14 17.08 0.55
CA GLN A 160 -3.21 17.97 1.70
C GLN A 160 -2.78 17.25 2.98
N PHE A 161 -3.23 16.03 3.20
CA PHE A 161 -2.81 15.19 4.32
C PHE A 161 -1.29 14.93 4.28
N GLU A 162 -0.73 14.57 3.13
CA GLU A 162 0.72 14.45 2.95
C GLU A 162 1.46 15.74 3.31
N LYS A 163 0.94 16.91 2.92
CA LYS A 163 1.55 18.21 3.27
C LYS A 163 1.46 18.52 4.76
N ASP A 164 0.31 18.24 5.36
CA ASP A 164 0.00 18.56 6.75
C ASP A 164 0.83 17.68 7.71
N TYR A 165 1.06 16.42 7.35
CA TYR A 165 1.71 15.44 8.22
C TYR A 165 3.15 15.10 7.83
N GLY A 166 3.53 15.22 6.55
CA GLY A 166 4.90 14.94 6.08
C GLY A 166 5.93 16.01 6.46
N ASN A 167 5.49 17.17 6.98
CA ASN A 167 6.38 18.23 7.49
C ASN A 167 6.49 18.27 9.01
N LEU A 168 5.80 17.38 9.73
CA LEU A 168 5.89 17.26 11.18
C LEU A 168 7.15 16.45 11.52
N LYS A 169 8.30 17.12 11.48
CA LYS A 169 9.57 16.63 12.04
C LYS A 169 9.66 16.93 13.53
#